data_AF-A0A1I2CTN4-F1
#
_entry.id   AF-A0A1I2CTN4-F1
#
_cell.length_a   1.000
_cell.length_b   1.000
_cell.length_c   1.000
_cell.angle_alpha   90.00
_cell.angle_beta   90.00
_cell.angle_gamma   90.00
#
_symmetry.space_group_name_H-M   'P 1'
#
loop_
_entity.id
_entity.type
_entity.pdbx_description
1 polymer ?
#
loop_
_entity_poly.entity_id
_entity_poly.type
_entity_poly.pdbx_seq_one_letter_code
_entity_poly.pdbx_strand_id
1 'polypeptide(L)' 'MREIRNAQVSIFEHYSNHEYGVRLRKLSEVLDRQPEILELVAADLIDASVSAVGRSGLSAETVLRCMVLR' A
#
# COMPACT_ATOMS: atom_id res chain seq x y z
N MET A 1 5.95 -14.08 -3.08
CA MET A 1 6.14 -13.02 -4.10
C MET A 1 5.36 -11.79 -3.67
N ARG A 2 5.95 -10.60 -3.80
CA ARG A 2 5.24 -9.32 -3.65
C ARG A 2 5.60 -8.43 -4.82
N GLU A 3 4.61 -7.71 -5.33
CA GLU A 3 4.78 -6.69 -6.35
C GLU A 3 4.73 -5.32 -5.69
N ILE A 4 5.34 -4.32 -6.32
CA ILE A 4 5.36 -2.95 -5.81
C ILE A 4 3.93 -2.39 -5.77
N ARG A 5 3.21 -2.57 -6.87
CA ARG A 5 1.85 -2.10 -7.07
C ARG A 5 1.03 -3.18 -7.76
N ASN A 6 -0.22 -3.34 -7.34
CA ASN A 6 -1.18 -4.20 -8.02
C ASN A 6 -2.25 -3.27 -8.63
N ALA A 7 -2.66 -3.52 -9.88
CA ALA A 7 -3.75 -2.76 -10.53
C ALA A 7 -5.12 -3.02 -9.87
N GLN A 8 -5.18 -3.98 -8.95
CA GLN A 8 -6.35 -4.26 -8.14
C GLN A 8 -6.71 -3.06 -7.25
N VAL A 9 -8.00 -2.81 -7.16
CA VAL A 9 -8.62 -1.83 -6.28
C VAL A 9 -8.08 -1.95 -4.85
N SER A 10 -7.64 -0.82 -4.30
CA SER A 10 -7.22 -0.71 -2.89
C SER A 10 -8.36 -1.09 -1.95
N ILE A 11 -8.07 -1.79 -0.86
CA ILE A 11 -9.10 -2.09 0.17
C ILE A 11 -9.59 -0.84 0.92
N PHE A 12 -9.05 0.34 0.61
CA PHE A 12 -9.37 1.63 1.23
C PHE A 12 -10.22 2.55 0.33
N GLU A 13 -11.19 2.01 -0.41
CA GLU A 13 -12.04 2.82 -1.31
C GLU A 13 -13.05 3.72 -0.59
N HIS A 14 -13.53 3.29 0.57
CA HIS A 14 -14.63 3.97 1.27
C HIS A 14 -14.15 4.58 2.58
N TYR A 15 -14.21 5.90 2.63
CA TYR A 15 -14.01 6.68 3.84
C TYR A 15 -15.33 7.27 4.32
N SER A 16 -15.59 7.17 5.61
CA SER A 16 -16.71 7.84 6.27
C SER A 16 -16.63 9.36 6.13
N ASN A 17 -17.77 10.05 6.12
CA ASN A 17 -17.84 11.52 6.02
C ASN A 17 -17.51 12.26 7.32
N HIS A 18 -17.27 11.57 8.43
CA HIS A 18 -16.84 12.24 9.66
C HIS A 18 -15.39 12.74 9.55
N GLU A 19 -15.03 13.70 10.39
CA GLU A 19 -13.75 14.42 10.32
C GLU A 19 -12.53 13.49 10.21
N TYR A 20 -12.52 12.39 10.96
CA TYR A 20 -11.44 11.39 10.88
C TYR A 20 -11.36 10.69 9.52
N GLY A 21 -12.49 10.27 8.93
CA GLY A 21 -12.48 9.65 7.60
C GLY A 21 -12.07 10.63 6.50
N VAL A 22 -12.45 11.91 6.62
CA VAL A 22 -11.96 12.96 5.72
C VAL A 22 -10.44 13.12 5.83
N ARG A 23 -9.86 13.03 7.04
CA ARG A 23 -8.40 13.05 7.23
C ARG A 23 -7.71 11.83 6.63
N LEU A 24 -8.25 10.63 6.81
CA LEU A 24 -7.72 9.40 6.20
C LEU A 24 -7.77 9.46 4.67
N ARG A 25 -8.86 9.97 4.09
CA ARG A 25 -8.95 10.18 2.63
C ARG A 25 -7.87 11.12 2.13
N LYS A 26 -7.68 12.26 2.80
CA LYS A 26 -6.60 13.22 2.45
C LYS A 26 -5.21 12.59 2.57
N LEU A 27 -4.99 11.76 3.58
CA LEU A 27 -3.72 11.03 3.75
C LEU A 27 -3.51 10.02 2.62
N SER A 28 -4.54 9.29 2.22
CA SER A 28 -4.49 8.43 1.04
C SER A 28 -4.13 9.20 -0.22
N GLU A 29 -4.76 10.35 -0.46
CA GLU A 29 -4.44 11.22 -1.61
C GLU A 29 -2.99 11.75 -1.56
N VAL A 30 -2.41 11.93 -0.37
CA VAL A 30 -0.98 12.28 -0.23
C VAL A 30 -0.10 11.10 -0.67
N LEU A 31 -0.44 9.87 -0.26
CA LEU A 31 0.28 8.67 -0.69
C LEU A 31 0.21 8.49 -2.21
N ASP A 32 -0.95 8.76 -2.84
CA ASP A 32 -1.11 8.70 -4.30
C ASP A 32 -0.18 9.66 -5.05
N ARG A 33 0.16 10.81 -4.45
CA ARG A 33 1.06 11.81 -5.03
C ARG A 33 2.54 11.50 -4.82
N GLN A 34 2.88 10.49 -4.02
CA GLN A 34 4.26 10.14 -3.68
C GLN A 34 4.56 8.67 -3.99
N PRO A 35 4.47 8.23 -5.27
CA PRO A 35 4.69 6.84 -5.63
C PRO A 35 6.10 6.34 -5.32
N GLU A 36 7.09 7.24 -5.26
CA GLU A 36 8.50 6.94 -4.98
C GLU A 36 8.70 6.26 -3.61
N ILE A 37 7.83 6.53 -2.63
CA ILE A 37 7.90 5.87 -1.32
C ILE A 37 7.71 4.35 -1.44
N LEU A 38 7.00 3.88 -2.48
CA LEU A 38 6.76 2.47 -2.71
C LEU A 38 8.04 1.72 -3.07
N GLU A 39 9.04 2.38 -3.66
CA GLU A 39 10.33 1.76 -3.94
C GLU A 39 11.10 1.47 -2.64
N LEU A 40 11.06 2.41 -1.70
CA LEU A 40 11.66 2.23 -0.37
C LEU A 40 10.98 1.09 0.39
N VAL A 41 9.64 1.10 0.42
CA VAL A 41 8.86 0.05 1.08
C VAL A 41 9.07 -1.31 0.38
N ALA A 42 9.18 -1.35 -0.94
CA ALA A 42 9.45 -2.57 -1.69
C ALA A 42 10.84 -3.12 -1.36
N ALA A 43 11.86 -2.26 -1.23
CA ALA A 43 13.21 -2.68 -0.83
C ALA A 43 13.22 -3.36 0.55
N ASP A 44 12.37 -2.91 1.48
CA ASP A 44 12.24 -3.53 2.81
C ASP A 44 11.42 -4.84 2.77
N LEU A 45 10.42 -4.95 1.88
CA LEU A 45 9.46 -6.06 1.87
C LEU A 45 9.79 -7.19 0.89
N ILE A 46 10.63 -6.93 -0.11
CA ILE A 46 10.96 -7.85 -1.20
C ILE A 46 12.42 -8.27 -1.06
N ASP A 47 12.63 -9.51 -0.65
CA ASP A 47 13.94 -10.14 -0.69
C ASP A 47 14.10 -10.87 -2.04
N ALA A 48 15.06 -10.42 -2.86
CA ALA A 48 15.34 -11.03 -4.16
C ALA A 48 16.09 -12.38 -4.06
N SER A 49 16.66 -12.70 -2.88
CA SER A 49 17.42 -13.92 -2.65
C SER A 49 16.55 -15.15 -2.38
N VAL A 50 15.27 -14.95 -2.06
CA VAL A 50 14.35 -16.05 -1.74
C VAL A 50 13.61 -16.54 -2.98
N SER A 51 13.50 -17.87 -3.10
CA SER A 51 12.74 -18.50 -4.18
C SER A 51 11.26 -18.08 -4.13
N ALA A 52 10.70 -17.81 -5.30
CA ALA A 52 9.33 -17.34 -5.49
C ALA A 52 8.24 -18.43 -5.29
N VAL A 53 8.30 -19.17 -4.19
CA VAL A 53 7.47 -20.38 -3.94
C VAL A 53 6.21 -20.14 -3.10
N GLY A 54 5.99 -18.90 -2.63
CA GLY A 54 4.83 -18.51 -1.83
C GLY A 54 3.72 -17.80 -2.64
N ARG A 55 2.53 -17.60 -2.04
CA ARG A 55 1.43 -16.84 -2.66
C ARG A 55 1.85 -15.42 -3.02
N SER A 56 1.26 -14.89 -4.09
CA SER A 56 1.27 -13.46 -4.43
C SER A 56 0.43 -12.74 -3.37
N GLY A 57 1.07 -12.32 -2.28
CA GLY A 57 0.40 -11.68 -1.14
C GLY A 57 -0.04 -10.24 -1.44
N LEU A 58 -0.21 -9.44 -0.39
CA LEU A 58 -0.41 -7.99 -0.51
C LEU A 58 0.79 -7.34 -1.22
N SER A 59 0.52 -6.38 -2.11
CA SER A 59 1.54 -5.51 -2.70
C SER A 59 2.20 -4.63 -1.63
N ALA A 60 3.37 -4.08 -1.96
CA ALA A 60 4.04 -3.10 -1.10
C ALA A 60 3.12 -1.90 -0.80
N GLU A 61 2.38 -1.42 -1.81
CA GLU A 61 1.38 -0.37 -1.64
C GLU A 61 0.29 -0.73 -0.61
N THR A 62 -0.30 -1.92 -0.71
CA THR A 62 -1.36 -2.33 0.23
C THR A 62 -0.82 -2.49 1.65
N VAL A 63 0.41 -2.99 1.81
CA VAL A 63 1.05 -3.07 3.13
C VAL A 63 1.26 -1.68 3.73
N LEU A 64 1.77 -0.72 2.95
CA LEU A 64 1.94 0.66 3.40
C LEU A 64 0.60 1.29 3.81
N ARG A 65 -0.43 1.12 2.98
CA ARG A 65 -1.77 1.65 3.26
C ARG A 65 -2.36 1.04 4.54
N CYS A 66 -2.19 -0.26 4.77
CA CYS A 66 -2.59 -0.91 6.03
C CYS A 66 -1.88 -0.37 7.27
N MET A 67 -0.64 0.07 7.13
CA MET A 67 0.14 0.63 8.23
C MET A 67 -0.32 2.05 8.59
N VAL A 68 -0.71 2.84 7.59
CA VAL A 68 -0.93 4.29 7.72
C VAL A 68 -2.41 4.69 7.78
N LEU A 69 -3.30 3.95 7.11
CA LEU A 69 -4.72 4.32 6.94
C LEU A 69 -5.66 3.56 7.89
N ARG A 70 -5.33 3.51 9.18
CA ARG A 70 -6.09 2.77 10.21
C ARG A 70 -7.08 3.64 10.99
#